data_AF-A0A1I7KBW9-F1
#
_entry.id   AF-A0A1I7KBW9-F1
#
_cell.length_a   1.000
_cell.length_b   1.000
_cell.length_c   1.000
_cell.angle_alpha   90.00
_cell.angle_beta   90.00
_cell.angle_gamma   90.00
#
_symmetry.space_group_name_H-M   'P 1'
#
loop_
_entity.id
_entity.type
_entity.pdbx_description
1 polymer ?
#
loop_
_entity_poly.entity_id
_entity_poly.type
_entity_poly.pdbx_seq_one_letter_code
_entity_poly.pdbx_strand_id
1 'polypeptide(L)'
;MNAERSRLYYTTVFLHVSFQAIKHSLAGKESDALPCWLDTRMLMMLSAELKGCRDRAIALGEVRRPLDAACDHCEILLAQCPGALTSTICHRHLNAILAPLHDVMDILSAPTPLSPTSVWQAATRRLRQRWERQA
;
A
#
# COMPACT_ATOMS: atom_id res chain seq x y z
N MET A 1 15.32 4.34 -7.07
CA MET A 1 14.20 4.45 -6.10
C MET A 1 14.49 5.62 -5.18
N ASN A 2 13.57 6.58 -5.01
CA ASN A 2 13.73 7.69 -4.05
C ASN A 2 13.66 7.14 -2.61
N ALA A 3 14.48 7.65 -1.67
CA ALA A 3 14.47 7.25 -0.26
C ALA A 3 13.07 7.32 0.37
N GLU A 4 12.28 8.33 0.03
CA GLU A 4 10.90 8.48 0.53
C GLU A 4 9.97 7.37 -0.01
N ARG A 5 10.11 7.04 -1.29
CA ARG A 5 9.36 5.95 -1.93
C ARG A 5 9.73 4.59 -1.33
N SER A 6 11.02 4.35 -1.07
CA SER A 6 11.48 3.14 -0.39
C SER A 6 10.94 3.05 1.03
N ARG A 7 10.95 4.16 1.78
CA ARG A 7 10.38 4.20 3.14
C ARG A 7 8.89 3.87 3.12
N LEU A 8 8.14 4.49 2.21
CA LEU A 8 6.70 4.23 2.05
C LEU A 8 6.43 2.77 1.69
N TYR A 9 7.26 2.19 0.82
CA TYR A 9 7.17 0.78 0.45
C TYR A 9 7.33 -0.14 1.65
N TYR A 10 8.42 0.01 2.42
CA TYR A 10 8.65 -0.85 3.59
C TYR A 10 7.60 -0.67 4.69
N THR A 11 7.09 0.54 4.90
CA THR A 11 5.96 0.76 5.82
C THR A 11 4.70 0.06 5.32
N THR A 12 4.41 0.11 4.01
CA THR A 12 3.25 -0.57 3.41
C THR A 12 3.39 -2.10 3.55
N VAL A 13 4.59 -2.65 3.30
CA VAL A 13 4.88 -4.08 3.51
C VAL A 13 4.65 -4.47 4.95
N PHE A 14 5.15 -3.68 5.91
CA PHE A 14 4.90 -3.92 7.34
C PHE A 14 3.40 -3.98 7.64
N LEU A 15 2.63 -2.97 7.21
CA LEU A 15 1.19 -2.92 7.40
C LEU A 15 0.49 -4.14 6.79
N HIS A 16 0.83 -4.50 5.55
CA HIS A 16 0.25 -5.66 4.87
C HIS A 16 0.50 -6.94 5.65
N VAL A 17 1.75 -7.21 6.04
CA VAL A 17 2.10 -8.40 6.82
C VAL A 17 1.43 -8.39 8.20
N SER A 18 1.31 -7.24 8.87
CA SER A 18 0.59 -7.13 10.14
C SER A 18 -0.90 -7.49 10.00
N PHE A 19 -1.61 -6.92 9.03
CA PHE A 19 -3.01 -7.27 8.78
C PHE A 19 -3.18 -8.73 8.31
N GLN A 20 -2.21 -9.26 7.56
CA GLN A 20 -2.22 -10.65 7.14
C GLN A 20 -2.02 -11.60 8.33
N ALA A 21 -1.14 -11.26 9.27
CA ALA A 21 -0.95 -12.03 10.51
C ALA A 21 -2.23 -12.02 11.37
N ILE A 22 -2.93 -10.88 11.45
CA ILE A 22 -4.23 -10.79 12.10
C ILE A 22 -5.26 -11.69 11.42
N LYS A 23 -5.33 -11.67 10.09
CA LYS A 23 -6.23 -12.55 9.34
C LYS A 23 -5.92 -14.03 9.61
N HIS A 24 -4.64 -14.41 9.62
CA HIS A 24 -4.21 -15.77 9.91
C HIS A 24 -4.48 -16.21 11.34
N SER A 25 -4.46 -15.31 12.32
CA SER A 25 -4.84 -15.66 13.70
C SER A 25 -6.33 -15.97 13.86
N LEU A 26 -7.15 -15.59 12.87
CA LEU A 26 -8.55 -15.97 12.75
C LEU A 26 -8.77 -17.27 11.94
N ALA A 27 -7.71 -17.84 11.35
CA ALA A 27 -7.81 -19.05 10.53
C ALA A 27 -8.39 -20.21 11.33
N GLY A 28 -9.26 -20.99 10.68
CA GLY A 28 -10.05 -22.06 11.33
C GLY A 28 -11.36 -21.60 11.96
N LYS A 29 -11.60 -20.28 12.07
CA LYS A 29 -12.88 -19.70 12.53
C LYS A 29 -13.69 -19.05 11.40
N GLU A 30 -13.26 -19.16 10.14
CA GLU A 30 -13.86 -18.40 9.02
C GLU A 30 -15.33 -18.77 8.75
N SER A 31 -15.75 -19.98 9.15
CA SER A 31 -17.13 -20.47 9.13
C SER A 31 -17.83 -20.43 10.51
N ASP A 32 -17.15 -19.97 11.56
CA ASP A 32 -17.77 -19.85 12.87
C ASP A 32 -18.62 -18.58 12.93
N ALA A 33 -19.89 -18.74 13.30
CA ALA A 33 -20.80 -17.64 13.64
C ALA A 33 -20.41 -16.92 14.95
N LEU A 34 -19.28 -17.30 15.55
CA LEU A 34 -18.79 -16.72 16.79
C LEU A 34 -18.36 -15.25 16.55
N PRO A 35 -18.57 -14.37 17.54
CA PRO A 35 -18.09 -13.00 17.49
C PRO A 35 -16.57 -12.96 17.29
N CYS A 36 -16.08 -12.07 16.42
CA CYS A 36 -14.65 -11.86 16.26
C CYS A 36 -14.11 -11.07 17.45
N TRP A 37 -12.99 -11.54 18.00
CA TRP A 37 -12.23 -10.84 19.04
C TRP A 37 -10.88 -10.49 18.47
N LEU A 38 -10.76 -9.26 17.98
CA LEU A 38 -9.50 -8.66 17.58
C LEU A 38 -8.97 -7.77 18.70
N ASP A 39 -7.65 -7.69 18.81
CA ASP A 39 -7.01 -6.72 19.70
C ASP A 39 -7.21 -5.31 19.13
N THR A 40 -8.17 -4.59 19.71
CA THR A 40 -8.52 -3.22 19.31
C THR A 40 -7.35 -2.26 19.48
N ARG A 41 -6.46 -2.48 20.47
CA ARG A 41 -5.29 -1.63 20.68
C ARG A 41 -4.30 -1.80 19.53
N MET A 42 -4.03 -3.04 19.14
CA MET A 42 -3.19 -3.32 17.97
C MET A 42 -3.81 -2.72 16.70
N LEU A 43 -5.11 -2.88 16.46
CA LEU A 43 -5.79 -2.30 15.30
C LEU A 43 -5.71 -0.76 15.27
N MET A 44 -5.88 -0.10 16.43
CA MET A 44 -5.74 1.36 16.52
C MET A 44 -4.32 1.83 16.17
N MET A 45 -3.29 1.10 16.61
CA MET A 45 -1.90 1.40 16.26
C MET A 45 -1.66 1.23 14.75
N LEU A 46 -2.15 0.14 14.15
CA LEU A 46 -2.03 -0.07 12.70
C LEU A 46 -2.80 0.98 11.89
N SER A 47 -3.97 1.40 12.36
CA SER A 47 -4.77 2.47 11.75
C SER A 47 -4.03 3.81 11.76
N ALA A 48 -3.39 4.16 12.88
CA ALA A 48 -2.58 5.37 12.98
C ALA A 48 -1.38 5.35 12.02
N GLU A 49 -0.67 4.22 11.93
CA GLU A 49 0.43 4.05 10.98
C GLU A 49 -0.03 4.11 9.52
N LEU A 50 -1.19 3.54 9.21
CA LEU A 50 -1.79 3.59 7.88
C LEU A 50 -2.15 5.02 7.46
N LYS A 51 -2.74 5.81 8.38
CA LYS A 51 -3.01 7.24 8.16
C LYS A 51 -1.73 8.04 7.97
N GLY A 52 -0.69 7.76 8.78
CA GLY A 52 0.63 8.37 8.59
C GLY A 52 1.28 7.98 7.26
N CYS A 53 1.04 6.77 6.76
CA CYS A 53 1.46 6.31 5.43
C CYS A 53 0.78 7.14 4.34
N ARG A 54 -0.55 7.29 4.39
CA ARG A 54 -1.34 8.15 3.49
C ARG A 54 -0.84 9.59 3.49
N ASP A 55 -0.62 10.18 4.65
CA ASP A 55 -0.22 11.59 4.77
C ASP A 55 1.19 11.84 4.19
N ARG A 56 2.10 10.86 4.31
CA ARG A 56 3.42 10.92 3.64
C ARG A 56 3.32 10.72 2.13
N ALA A 57 2.25 10.10 1.65
CA ALA A 57 2.04 9.81 0.23
C ALA A 57 1.44 10.99 -0.57
N ILE A 58 1.26 12.17 0.03
CA ILE A 58 0.64 13.35 -0.63
C ILE A 58 1.32 13.69 -1.97
N ALA A 59 2.65 13.59 -2.04
CA ALA A 59 3.41 13.88 -3.26
C ALA A 59 3.34 12.76 -4.32
N LEU A 60 2.85 11.58 -3.95
CA LEU A 60 2.77 10.38 -4.79
C LEU A 60 1.28 10.05 -5.05
N GLY A 61 0.64 10.87 -5.89
CA GLY A 61 -0.80 10.80 -6.13
C GLY A 61 -1.34 9.42 -6.53
N GLU A 62 -0.52 8.59 -7.19
CA GLU A 62 -0.87 7.23 -7.63
C GLU A 62 -1.19 6.28 -6.46
N VAL A 63 -0.53 6.43 -5.31
CA VAL A 63 -0.73 5.54 -4.14
C VAL A 63 -1.73 6.09 -3.13
N ARG A 64 -2.12 7.38 -3.25
CA ARG A 64 -3.01 8.02 -2.28
C ARG A 64 -4.39 7.38 -2.25
N ARG A 65 -5.00 7.14 -3.42
CA ARG A 65 -6.36 6.57 -3.51
C ARG A 65 -6.44 5.15 -2.91
N PRO A 66 -5.51 4.22 -3.21
CA PRO A 66 -5.46 2.94 -2.50
C PRO A 66 -5.28 3.09 -0.99
N LEU A 67 -4.39 3.99 -0.53
CA LEU A 67 -4.18 4.23 0.91
C LEU A 67 -5.43 4.80 1.60
N ASP A 68 -6.18 5.69 0.93
CA ASP A 68 -7.47 6.19 1.41
C ASP A 68 -8.48 5.03 1.59
N ALA A 69 -8.61 4.16 0.59
CA ALA A 69 -9.50 3.00 0.67
C ALA A 69 -9.11 2.04 1.82
N ALA A 70 -7.81 1.81 2.02
CA ALA A 70 -7.33 1.01 3.15
C ALA A 70 -7.68 1.66 4.50
N CYS A 71 -7.55 2.99 4.61
CA CYS A 71 -7.94 3.74 5.81
C CYS A 71 -9.43 3.57 6.11
N ASP A 72 -10.29 3.79 5.12
CA ASP A 72 -11.74 3.71 5.26
C ASP A 72 -12.17 2.32 5.74
N HIS A 73 -11.62 1.25 5.15
CA HIS A 73 -11.91 -0.12 5.58
C HIS A 73 -11.40 -0.42 7.00
N CYS A 74 -10.25 0.14 7.39
CA CYS A 74 -9.72 0.00 8.75
C CYS A 74 -10.59 0.72 9.78
N GLU A 75 -11.12 1.90 9.44
CA GLU A 75 -12.05 2.64 10.31
C GLU A 75 -13.38 1.91 10.49
N ILE A 76 -13.94 1.35 9.41
CA ILE A 76 -15.14 0.53 9.48
C ILE A 76 -14.91 -0.69 10.39
N LEU A 77 -13.77 -1.37 10.23
CA LEU A 77 -13.40 -2.50 11.09
C LEU A 77 -13.31 -2.09 12.56
N LEU A 78 -12.66 -0.96 12.87
CA LEU A 78 -12.56 -0.44 14.24
C LEU A 78 -13.91 -0.05 14.84
N ALA A 79 -14.82 0.51 14.04
CA ALA A 79 -16.15 0.89 14.50
C ALA A 79 -17.03 -0.33 14.88
N GLN A 80 -16.69 -1.51 14.36
CA GLN A 80 -17.46 -2.75 14.52
C GLN A 80 -16.74 -3.80 15.40
N CYS A 81 -15.50 -3.53 15.82
CA CYS A 81 -14.74 -4.41 16.72
C CYS A 81 -14.52 -3.75 18.09
N PRO A 82 -14.58 -4.52 19.20
CA PRO A 82 -14.78 -5.98 19.26
C PRO A 82 -16.26 -6.39 19.33
N GLY A 83 -16.57 -7.63 18.91
CA GLY A 83 -17.81 -8.32 19.25
C GLY A 83 -19.06 -8.04 18.39
N ALA A 84 -19.07 -7.02 17.52
CA ALA A 84 -20.22 -6.77 16.64
C ALA A 84 -20.17 -7.54 15.30
N LEU A 85 -18.99 -8.07 14.94
CA LEU A 85 -18.79 -8.83 13.70
C LEU A 85 -18.64 -10.32 13.97
N THR A 86 -19.10 -11.14 13.03
CA THR A 86 -18.70 -12.55 12.94
C THR A 86 -17.29 -12.66 12.37
N SER A 87 -16.64 -13.79 12.61
CA SER A 87 -15.33 -14.09 12.03
C SER A 87 -15.32 -13.96 10.49
N THR A 88 -16.37 -14.39 9.79
CA THR A 88 -16.50 -14.25 8.33
C THR A 88 -16.50 -12.80 7.88
N ILE A 89 -17.25 -11.93 8.56
CA ILE A 89 -17.32 -10.50 8.22
C ILE A 89 -15.96 -9.84 8.52
N CYS A 90 -15.32 -10.21 9.63
CA CYS A 90 -13.98 -9.75 9.96
C CYS A 90 -12.95 -10.12 8.88
N HIS A 91 -12.98 -11.35 8.35
CA HIS A 91 -12.12 -11.76 7.23
C HIS A 91 -12.36 -10.90 5.99
N ARG A 92 -13.63 -10.57 5.67
CA ARG A 92 -13.96 -9.71 4.54
C ARG A 92 -13.39 -8.30 4.70
N HIS A 93 -13.50 -7.70 5.88
CA HIS A 93 -12.88 -6.39 6.15
C HIS A 93 -11.36 -6.43 6.05
N LEU A 94 -10.71 -7.46 6.59
CA LEU A 94 -9.26 -7.64 6.47
C LEU A 94 -8.83 -7.79 5.00
N ASN A 95 -9.58 -8.53 4.19
CA ASN A 95 -9.32 -8.62 2.74
C ASN A 95 -9.46 -7.26 2.04
N ALA A 96 -10.46 -6.48 2.43
CA ALA A 96 -10.69 -5.13 1.88
C ALA A 96 -9.59 -4.14 2.27
N ILE A 97 -8.86 -4.37 3.37
CA ILE A 97 -7.66 -3.61 3.74
C ILE A 97 -6.42 -4.14 2.98
N LEU A 98 -6.26 -5.47 2.88
CA LEU A 98 -5.09 -6.10 2.27
C LEU A 98 -4.97 -5.82 0.77
N ALA A 99 -6.09 -5.85 0.04
CA ALA A 99 -6.11 -5.59 -1.41
C ALA A 99 -5.51 -4.22 -1.80
N PRO A 100 -5.97 -3.08 -1.26
CA PRO A 100 -5.37 -1.78 -1.59
C PRO A 100 -3.92 -1.65 -1.11
N LEU A 101 -3.53 -2.31 -0.01
CA LEU A 101 -2.12 -2.34 0.40
C LEU A 101 -1.24 -3.08 -0.61
N HIS A 102 -1.75 -4.17 -1.21
CA HIS A 102 -1.08 -4.85 -2.32
C HIS A 102 -0.91 -3.92 -3.52
N ASP A 103 -1.96 -3.22 -3.93
CA ASP A 103 -1.90 -2.26 -5.04
C ASP A 103 -0.81 -1.19 -4.80
N VAL A 104 -0.71 -0.67 -3.57
CA VAL A 104 0.35 0.29 -3.20
C VAL A 104 1.73 -0.33 -3.34
N MET A 105 1.93 -1.57 -2.88
CA MET A 105 3.21 -2.26 -3.01
C MET A 105 3.61 -2.43 -4.48
N ASP A 106 2.67 -2.81 -5.35
CA ASP A 106 2.91 -2.96 -6.79
C ASP A 106 3.28 -1.62 -7.43
N ILE A 107 2.51 -0.56 -7.15
CA ILE A 107 2.79 0.79 -7.65
C ILE A 107 4.16 1.24 -7.19
N LEU A 108 4.54 1.03 -5.93
CA LEU A 108 5.82 1.50 -5.38
C LEU A 108 7.02 0.69 -5.88
N SER A 109 6.83 -0.60 -6.15
CA SER A 109 7.85 -1.50 -6.70
C SER A 109 8.06 -1.30 -8.21
N ALA A 110 7.07 -0.73 -8.90
CA ALA A 110 7.19 -0.43 -10.31
C ALA A 110 8.38 0.52 -10.56
N PRO A 111 9.23 0.23 -11.57
CA PRO A 111 10.29 1.14 -11.98
C PRO A 111 9.67 2.49 -12.35
N THR A 112 10.20 3.58 -11.78
CA THR A 112 9.80 4.93 -12.21
C THR A 112 10.06 5.03 -13.72
N PRO A 113 9.05 5.32 -14.56
CA PRO A 113 9.29 5.50 -15.98
C PRO A 113 10.33 6.60 -16.14
N LEU A 114 11.48 6.24 -16.72
CA LEU A 114 12.51 7.20 -17.10
C LEU A 114 11.83 8.22 -18.01
N SER A 115 11.75 9.47 -17.55
CA SER A 115 11.19 10.56 -18.34
C SER A 115 11.78 10.51 -19.75
N PRO A 116 10.96 10.50 -20.82
CA PRO A 116 11.47 10.40 -22.17
C PRO A 116 12.32 11.64 -22.46
N THR A 117 13.49 11.39 -23.05
CA THR A 117 14.56 12.34 -23.35
C THR A 117 15.26 12.96 -22.14
N SER A 118 16.22 12.22 -21.59
CA SER A 118 17.35 12.88 -20.96
C SER A 118 18.01 13.80 -22.01
N VAL A 119 18.26 15.06 -21.63
CA VAL A 119 18.92 16.06 -22.47
C VAL A 119 20.26 15.53 -23.03
N TRP A 120 20.90 14.63 -22.28
CA TRP A 120 22.11 13.91 -22.67
C TRP A 120 21.91 12.96 -23.86
N GLN A 121 20.81 12.21 -23.93
CA GLN A 121 20.50 11.36 -25.10
C GLN A 121 20.16 12.21 -26.34
N ALA A 122 19.53 13.37 -26.16
CA ALA A 122 19.29 14.31 -27.25
C ALA A 122 20.60 14.97 -27.72
N ALA A 123 21.54 15.25 -26.82
CA ALA A 123 22.84 15.84 -27.14
C ALA A 123 23.75 14.85 -27.89
N THR A 124 23.84 13.60 -27.45
CA THR A 124 24.66 12.56 -28.10
C THR A 124 24.14 12.22 -29.50
N ARG A 125 22.81 12.22 -29.69
CA ARG A 125 22.21 12.00 -31.02
C ARG A 125 22.55 13.14 -32.00
N ARG A 126 22.59 14.40 -31.55
CA ARG A 126 23.01 15.55 -32.38
C ARG A 126 24.49 15.53 -32.73
N LEU A 127 25.35 15.13 -31.78
CA LEU A 127 26.78 14.98 -32.01
C LEU A 127 27.07 13.89 -33.05
N ARG A 128 26.40 12.74 -32.95
CA ARG A 128 26.54 11.64 -33.91
C ARG A 128 26.11 12.04 -35.33
N GLN A 129 24.96 12.69 -35.47
CA GLN A 129 24.47 13.21 -36.76
C GLN A 129 25.34 14.33 -37.37
N ARG A 130 26.17 14.99 -36.56
CA ARG A 130 27.12 16.00 -37.05
C ARG A 130 28.40 15.35 -37.56
N TRP A 131 28.85 14.26 -36.94
CA TRP A 131 30.01 13.49 -37.37
C TRP A 131 29.75 12.73 -38.67
N GLU A 132 28.57 12.13 -38.84
CA GLU A 132 28.19 11.43 -40.07
C GLU A 132 28.04 12.35 -41.29
N ARG A 133 27.95 13.67 -41.10
CA ARG A 133 27.89 14.67 -42.18
C ARG A 133 29.25 15.26 -42.56
N GLN A 134 30.31 14.88 -41.85
CA GLN A 134 31.68 15.34 -42.09
C GLN A 134 32.63 14.22 -42.56
N ALA A 135 32.11 12.99 -42.68
CA ALA A 135 32.76 11.85 -43.34
C ALA A 135 32.23 11.70 -44.77
#